data_AF-A0A7X8D1L4-F1
#
_entry.id   AF-A0A7X8D1L4-F1
#
_cell.length_a   1.000
_cell.length_b   1.000
_cell.length_c   1.000
_cell.angle_alpha   90.00
_cell.angle_beta   90.00
_cell.angle_gamma   90.00
#
_symmetry.space_group_name_H-M   'P 1'
#
loop_
_entity.id
_entity.type
_entity.pdbx_description
1 polymer ?
#
loop_
_entity_poly.entity_id
_entity_poly.type
_entity_poly.pdbx_seq_one_letter_code
_entity_poly.pdbx_strand_id
1 'polypeptide(L)'
;MNLDFLAIPMGMLVRFIFNMVSVLDSKYLSAYAIAIIISTILFKLLVLPLTLKQTKSMKKMQELNPKIQELQEKYGKDPQTLQRKQLELYKEANYSPFSGCLPLLIQFPILISFFYVIRTPEIYVFKDQAFFDTINRTFLWIKDLGYPENFIFENGIVNGISIGSVPVPFIGTALPVLAAISGLTTYLTTKMTAQPSLNEQQESTQRTMSMMMPIMIFIFSMQFPAGLALYWVVSNLFQFIQQFIVLNSSKNSKEELK
;
A
#
# COMPACT_ATOMS: atom_id res chain seq x y z
N MET A 1 15.42 12.92 12.53
CA MET A 1 14.43 13.94 12.11
C MET A 1 13.18 13.68 12.91
N ASN A 2 12.73 14.64 13.72
CA ASN A 2 11.54 14.43 14.54
C ASN A 2 10.29 14.48 13.64
N LEU A 3 9.65 13.33 13.42
CA LEU A 3 8.46 13.16 12.58
C LEU A 3 7.16 13.27 13.38
N ASP A 4 7.24 13.77 14.62
CA ASP A 4 6.09 14.00 15.51
C ASP A 4 4.99 14.84 14.84
N PHE A 5 5.34 15.79 13.96
CA PHE A 5 4.35 16.60 13.25
C PHE A 5 3.41 15.79 12.35
N LEU A 6 3.84 14.60 11.89
CA LEU A 6 3.02 13.66 11.13
C LEU A 6 2.35 12.62 12.03
N ALA A 7 3.10 12.07 12.99
CA ALA A 7 2.63 10.98 13.85
C ALA A 7 1.59 11.45 14.89
N ILE A 8 1.74 12.66 15.45
CA ILE A 8 0.83 13.18 16.49
C ILE A 8 -0.60 13.36 15.97
N PRO A 9 -0.87 14.05 14.84
CA PRO A 9 -2.23 14.18 14.32
C PRO A 9 -2.84 12.83 13.94
N MET A 10 -2.04 11.94 13.35
CA MET A 10 -2.45 10.57 13.02
C MET A 10 -2.86 9.79 14.28
N GLY A 11 -2.04 9.83 15.33
CA GLY A 11 -2.32 9.16 16.59
C GLY A 11 -3.58 9.70 17.29
N MET A 12 -3.80 11.02 17.25
CA MET A 12 -5.05 11.62 17.74
C MET A 12 -6.27 11.12 16.98
N LEU A 13 -6.18 11.01 15.66
CA LEU A 13 -7.26 10.47 14.84
C LEU A 13 -7.56 9.00 15.17
N VAL A 14 -6.52 8.16 15.26
CA VAL A 14 -6.67 6.75 15.64
C VAL A 14 -7.32 6.65 17.03
N ARG A 15 -6.90 7.48 18.00
CA ARG A 15 -7.50 7.53 19.34
C ARG A 15 -8.97 7.94 19.30
N PHE A 16 -9.28 8.98 18.53
CA PHE A 16 -10.66 9.45 18.37
C PHE A 16 -11.56 8.33 17.83
N ILE A 17 -11.12 7.65 16.78
CA ILE A 17 -11.87 6.54 16.20
C ILE A 17 -11.96 5.36 17.18
N PHE A 18 -10.86 5.01 17.86
CA PHE A 18 -10.84 3.96 18.89
C PHE A 18 -11.91 4.21 19.96
N ASN A 19 -12.00 5.43 20.49
CA ASN A 19 -13.01 5.77 21.49
C ASN A 19 -14.43 5.58 20.95
N MET A 20 -14.68 5.97 19.69
CA MET A 20 -15.99 5.81 19.04
C MET A 20 -16.39 4.35 18.81
N VAL A 21 -15.43 3.48 18.51
CA VAL A 21 -15.67 2.06 18.19
C VAL A 21 -15.37 1.11 19.35
N SER A 22 -15.01 1.65 20.53
CA SER A 22 -14.67 0.88 21.73
C SER A 22 -15.76 -0.12 22.14
N VAL A 23 -17.03 0.23 21.89
CA VAL A 23 -18.19 -0.64 22.15
C VAL A 23 -18.27 -1.88 21.25
N LEU A 24 -17.53 -1.88 20.13
CA LEU A 24 -17.48 -2.97 19.17
C LEU A 24 -16.34 -3.96 19.48
N ASP A 25 -15.63 -3.78 20.60
CA ASP A 25 -14.54 -4.66 21.00
C ASP A 25 -15.03 -6.09 21.22
N SER A 26 -14.33 -7.05 20.61
CA SER A 26 -14.70 -8.45 20.65
C SER A 26 -13.48 -9.35 20.67
N LYS A 27 -13.71 -10.64 21.01
CA LYS A 27 -12.66 -11.66 21.06
C LYS A 27 -11.86 -11.78 19.75
N TYR A 28 -12.48 -11.55 18.59
CA TYR A 28 -11.83 -11.73 17.29
C TYR A 28 -11.55 -10.42 16.56
N LEU A 29 -12.17 -9.33 16.97
CA LEU A 29 -12.01 -8.03 16.33
C LEU A 29 -11.97 -6.97 17.41
N SER A 30 -10.76 -6.49 17.70
CA SER A 30 -10.57 -5.43 18.68
C SER A 30 -11.00 -4.07 18.15
N ALA A 31 -11.43 -3.19 19.04
CA ALA A 31 -11.67 -1.79 18.73
C ALA A 31 -10.42 -1.11 18.16
N TYR A 32 -9.23 -1.53 18.60
CA TYR A 32 -7.96 -1.04 18.05
C TYR A 32 -7.76 -1.43 16.59
N ALA A 33 -8.06 -2.69 16.22
CA ALA A 33 -8.03 -3.13 14.83
C ALA A 33 -9.03 -2.34 13.95
N ILE A 34 -10.26 -2.15 14.44
CA ILE A 34 -11.28 -1.35 13.75
C ILE A 34 -10.80 0.09 13.56
N ALA A 35 -10.16 0.67 14.59
CA ALA A 35 -9.63 2.03 14.51
C ALA A 35 -8.55 2.18 13.43
N ILE A 36 -7.63 1.21 13.30
CA ILE A 36 -6.63 1.19 12.22
C ILE A 36 -7.31 1.11 10.85
N ILE A 37 -8.28 0.20 10.68
CA ILE A 37 -9.00 0.01 9.41
C ILE A 37 -9.73 1.29 8.99
N ILE A 38 -10.55 1.87 9.89
CA ILE A 38 -11.32 3.08 9.60
C ILE A 38 -10.40 4.26 9.35
N SER A 39 -9.34 4.44 10.13
CA SER A 39 -8.35 5.51 9.90
C SER A 39 -7.75 5.38 8.51
N THR A 40 -7.37 4.17 8.11
CA THR A 40 -6.82 3.89 6.78
C THR A 40 -7.80 4.29 5.67
N ILE A 41 -9.06 3.85 5.78
CA ILE A 41 -10.11 4.17 4.79
C ILE A 41 -10.36 5.68 4.75
N LEU A 42 -10.42 6.35 5.90
CA LEU A 42 -10.62 7.80 5.97
C LEU A 42 -9.50 8.56 5.23
N PHE A 43 -8.23 8.19 5.44
CA PHE A 43 -7.13 8.80 4.67
C PHE A 43 -7.23 8.52 3.19
N LYS A 44 -7.58 7.29 2.80
CA LYS A 44 -7.78 6.94 1.39
C LYS A 44 -8.91 7.74 0.75
N LEU A 45 -10.00 7.99 1.48
CA LEU A 45 -11.09 8.86 1.04
C LEU A 45 -10.65 10.34 0.93
N LEU A 46 -9.85 10.83 1.87
CA LEU A 46 -9.30 12.19 1.83
C LEU A 46 -8.43 12.40 0.58
N VAL A 47 -7.57 11.44 0.26
CA VAL A 47 -6.69 11.53 -0.93
C VAL A 47 -7.37 11.06 -2.22
N LEU A 48 -8.58 10.50 -2.16
CA LEU A 48 -9.31 9.95 -3.30
C LEU A 48 -9.40 10.91 -4.50
N PRO A 49 -9.79 12.19 -4.39
CA PRO A 49 -9.89 13.07 -5.56
C PRO A 49 -8.54 13.22 -6.29
N LEU A 50 -7.44 13.19 -5.54
CA LEU A 50 -6.09 13.28 -6.06
C LEU A 50 -5.65 11.96 -6.71
N THR A 51 -5.90 10.82 -6.06
CA THR A 51 -5.58 9.50 -6.62
C THR A 51 -6.42 9.21 -7.86
N LEU A 52 -7.68 9.66 -7.94
CA LEU A 52 -8.50 9.56 -9.15
C LEU A 52 -7.90 10.34 -10.32
N LYS A 53 -7.40 11.57 -10.10
CA LYS A 53 -6.70 12.36 -11.13
C LYS A 53 -5.43 11.64 -11.60
N GLN A 54 -4.67 11.04 -10.67
CA GLN A 54 -3.47 10.26 -10.98
C GLN A 54 -3.81 9.01 -11.81
N THR A 55 -4.84 8.25 -11.44
CA THR A 55 -5.27 7.06 -12.20
C THR A 55 -5.73 7.42 -13.60
N LYS A 56 -6.48 8.53 -13.76
CA LYS A 56 -6.86 9.05 -15.09
C LYS A 56 -5.63 9.40 -15.94
N SER A 57 -4.61 10.03 -15.33
CA SER A 57 -3.35 10.31 -16.02
C SER A 57 -2.65 9.01 -16.45
N MET A 58 -2.58 8.00 -15.59
CA MET A 58 -1.99 6.71 -15.95
C MET A 58 -2.75 6.02 -17.09
N LYS A 59 -4.08 6.12 -17.13
CA LYS A 59 -4.88 5.61 -18.25
C LYS A 59 -4.54 6.32 -19.56
N LYS A 60 -4.39 7.65 -19.54
CA LYS A 60 -3.96 8.42 -20.71
C LYS A 60 -2.59 7.98 -21.21
N MET A 61 -1.67 7.66 -20.30
CA MET A 61 -0.39 7.04 -20.68
C MET A 61 -0.62 5.70 -21.40
N GLN A 62 -1.50 4.85 -20.87
CA GLN A 62 -1.84 3.58 -21.52
C GLN A 62 -2.36 3.75 -22.95
N GLU A 63 -3.12 4.81 -23.22
CA GLU A 63 -3.59 5.15 -24.58
C GLU A 63 -2.48 5.65 -25.50
N LEU A 64 -1.43 6.26 -24.95
CA LEU A 64 -0.24 6.69 -25.71
C LEU A 64 0.74 5.53 -25.96
N ASN A 65 0.64 4.42 -25.23
CA ASN A 65 1.53 3.27 -25.36
C ASN A 65 1.78 2.81 -26.80
N PRO A 66 0.78 2.66 -27.68
CA PRO A 66 1.02 2.20 -29.05
C PRO A 66 1.89 3.18 -29.85
N LYS A 67 1.64 4.49 -29.70
CA LYS A 67 2.45 5.53 -30.37
C LYS A 67 3.87 5.58 -29.83
N ILE A 68 4.05 5.30 -28.55
CA ILE A 68 5.37 5.20 -27.93
C ILE A 68 6.14 4.00 -28.51
N GLN A 69 5.47 2.87 -28.75
CA GLN A 69 6.05 1.70 -29.41
C GLN A 69 6.43 2.00 -30.87
N GLU A 70 5.59 2.69 -31.63
CA GLU A 70 5.91 3.13 -32.99
C GLU A 70 7.14 4.06 -33.03
N LEU A 71 7.25 5.01 -32.09
CA LEU A 71 8.44 5.85 -31.96
C LEU A 71 9.69 5.02 -31.65
N GLN A 72 9.56 3.97 -30.84
CA GLN A 72 10.65 3.06 -30.51
C GLN A 72 11.11 2.25 -31.73
N GLU A 73 10.18 1.69 -32.51
CA GLU A 73 10.50 0.97 -33.75
C GLU A 73 11.23 1.87 -34.76
N LYS A 74 10.83 3.14 -34.84
CA LYS A 74 11.39 4.11 -35.80
C LYS A 74 12.71 4.74 -35.35
N TYR A 75 12.87 5.05 -34.07
CA TYR A 75 13.99 5.84 -33.54
C TYR A 75 14.79 5.14 -32.45
N GLY A 76 14.54 3.86 -32.15
CA GLY A 76 15.20 3.14 -31.06
C GLY A 76 16.73 3.06 -31.15
N LYS A 77 17.30 3.25 -32.35
CA LYS A 77 18.75 3.33 -32.60
C LYS A 77 19.35 4.72 -32.36
N ASP A 78 18.53 5.75 -32.20
CA ASP A 78 18.93 7.13 -31.89
C ASP A 78 18.23 7.61 -30.61
N PRO A 79 18.84 7.38 -29.44
CA PRO A 79 18.26 7.73 -28.15
C PRO A 79 17.93 9.22 -28.00
N GLN A 80 18.69 10.11 -28.63
CA GLN A 80 18.43 11.56 -28.54
C GLN A 80 17.17 11.93 -29.31
N THR A 81 17.03 11.45 -30.55
CA THR A 81 15.83 11.71 -31.34
C THR A 81 14.60 11.04 -30.73
N LEU A 82 14.74 9.81 -30.22
CA LEU A 82 13.68 9.10 -29.51
C LEU A 82 13.15 9.91 -28.31
N GLN A 83 14.04 10.37 -27.43
CA GLN A 83 13.63 11.16 -26.25
C GLN A 83 12.93 12.46 -26.66
N ARG A 84 13.45 13.17 -27.66
CA ARG A 84 12.83 14.40 -28.17
C ARG A 84 11.42 14.13 -28.71
N LYS A 85 11.26 13.11 -29.56
CA LYS A 85 9.97 12.76 -30.17
C LYS A 85 8.96 12.27 -29.13
N GLN A 86 9.41 11.58 -28.09
CA GLN A 86 8.54 11.21 -26.95
C GLN A 86 8.07 12.43 -26.17
N LEU A 87 8.95 13.38 -25.88
CA LEU A 87 8.58 14.63 -25.21
C LEU A 87 7.61 15.45 -26.06
N GLU A 88 7.80 15.50 -27.38
CA GLU A 88 6.85 16.12 -28.33
C GLU A 88 5.48 15.43 -28.25
N LEU A 89 5.44 14.09 -28.34
CA LEU A 89 4.20 13.31 -28.20
C LEU A 89 3.48 13.57 -26.87
N TYR A 90 4.22 13.62 -25.76
CA TYR A 90 3.64 13.93 -24.44
C TYR A 90 3.06 15.35 -24.39
N LYS A 91 3.74 16.34 -24.99
CA LYS A 91 3.25 17.72 -25.07
C LYS A 91 2.01 17.84 -25.95
N GLU A 92 2.04 17.26 -27.14
CA GLU A 92 0.88 17.20 -28.06
C GLU A 92 -0.32 16.54 -27.41
N ALA A 93 -0.08 15.46 -26.66
CA ALA A 93 -1.12 14.79 -25.91
C ALA A 93 -1.57 15.56 -24.66
N ASN A 94 -0.94 16.67 -24.26
CA ASN A 94 -1.17 17.33 -22.96
C ASN A 94 -1.06 16.33 -21.79
N TYR A 95 0.00 15.53 -21.78
CA TYR A 95 0.29 14.53 -20.76
C TYR A 95 1.59 14.88 -20.02
N SER A 96 1.59 14.75 -18.69
CA SER A 96 2.78 14.96 -17.86
C SER A 96 3.33 13.62 -17.33
N PRO A 97 4.60 13.27 -17.63
CA PRO A 97 5.21 12.01 -17.18
C PRO A 97 5.39 11.92 -15.66
N PHE A 98 5.45 13.05 -14.95
CA PHE A 98 5.59 13.09 -13.49
C PHE A 98 4.31 12.67 -12.74
N SER A 99 3.17 12.58 -13.43
CA SER A 99 1.91 12.17 -12.81
C SER A 99 1.94 10.73 -12.30
N GLY A 100 2.86 9.89 -12.80
CA GLY A 100 3.00 8.49 -12.40
C GLY A 100 3.71 8.24 -11.07
N CYS A 101 4.61 9.13 -10.64
CA CYS A 101 5.32 9.00 -9.36
C CYS A 101 4.65 9.79 -8.22
N LEU A 102 3.69 10.65 -8.54
CA LEU A 102 2.94 11.43 -7.57
C LEU A 102 2.23 10.59 -6.48
N PRO A 103 1.64 9.40 -6.76
CA PRO A 103 1.04 8.58 -5.71
C PRO A 103 2.02 8.22 -4.61
N LEU A 104 3.28 7.92 -4.98
CA LEU A 104 4.32 7.52 -4.06
C LEU A 104 4.72 8.67 -3.11
N LEU A 105 4.84 9.88 -3.65
CA LEU A 105 5.18 11.08 -2.84
C LEU A 105 4.15 11.40 -1.77
N ILE A 106 2.86 11.19 -2.06
CA ILE A 106 1.78 11.41 -1.09
C ILE A 106 1.67 10.24 -0.11
N GLN A 107 1.89 9.02 -0.61
CA GLN A 107 1.80 7.81 0.19
C GLN A 107 2.92 7.72 1.23
N PHE A 108 4.13 8.21 0.93
CA PHE A 108 5.28 8.14 1.85
C PHE A 108 5.02 8.82 3.21
N PRO A 109 4.58 10.10 3.30
CA PRO A 109 4.26 10.73 4.58
C PRO A 109 3.18 9.97 5.36
N ILE A 110 2.15 9.46 4.68
CA ILE A 110 1.06 8.70 5.31
C ILE A 110 1.60 7.38 5.88
N LEU A 111 2.40 6.65 5.09
CA LEU A 111 3.04 5.41 5.52
C LEU A 111 3.94 5.64 6.74
N ILE A 112 4.77 6.68 6.70
CA ILE A 112 5.64 7.04 7.83
C ILE A 112 4.81 7.36 9.07
N SER A 113 3.70 8.10 8.91
CA SER A 113 2.79 8.41 10.02
C SER A 113 2.24 7.15 10.68
N PHE A 114 1.68 6.23 9.89
CA PHE A 114 1.16 4.95 10.39
C PHE A 114 2.26 4.07 10.99
N PHE A 115 3.46 4.06 10.40
CA PHE A 115 4.60 3.33 10.94
C PHE A 115 4.92 3.75 12.39
N TYR A 116 5.04 5.06 12.64
CA TYR A 116 5.33 5.56 13.99
C TYR A 116 4.16 5.31 14.95
N VAL A 117 2.93 5.59 14.50
CA VAL A 117 1.73 5.44 15.34
C VAL A 117 1.48 4.00 15.75
N ILE A 118 1.72 3.03 14.86
CA ILE A 118 1.50 1.61 15.16
C ILE A 118 2.69 0.99 15.90
N ARG A 119 3.91 1.52 15.70
CA ARG A 119 5.10 1.01 16.39
C ARG A 119 5.18 1.44 17.85
N THR A 120 4.72 2.65 18.16
CA THR A 120 4.69 3.18 19.54
C THR A 120 3.33 3.83 19.85
N PRO A 121 2.24 3.04 19.84
CA PRO A 121 0.88 3.53 20.07
C PRO A 121 0.67 4.08 21.49
N GLU A 122 1.41 3.58 22.48
CA GLU A 122 1.45 4.11 23.84
C GLU A 122 1.83 5.60 23.87
N ILE A 123 2.70 6.04 22.96
CA ILE A 123 3.14 7.43 22.84
C ILE A 123 2.15 8.25 22.00
N TYR A 124 1.79 7.76 20.82
CA TYR A 124 1.08 8.59 19.83
C TYR A 124 -0.44 8.50 19.92
N VAL A 125 -1.00 7.35 20.31
CA VAL A 125 -2.44 7.11 20.37
C VAL A 125 -2.95 7.29 21.80
N PHE A 126 -2.45 6.46 22.71
CA PHE A 126 -3.04 6.33 24.05
C PHE A 126 -2.49 7.35 25.03
N LYS A 127 -1.21 7.72 24.90
CA LYS A 127 -0.49 8.61 25.83
C LYS A 127 -0.49 8.10 27.28
N ASP A 128 -0.69 6.80 27.43
CA ASP A 128 -0.81 6.10 28.70
C ASP A 128 -0.47 4.63 28.46
N GLN A 129 0.67 4.20 29.01
CA GLN A 129 1.17 2.83 28.90
C GLN A 129 0.24 1.84 29.62
N ALA A 130 -0.20 2.19 30.83
CA ALA A 130 -1.03 1.31 31.65
C ALA A 130 -2.38 1.06 30.98
N PHE A 131 -2.97 2.09 30.39
CA PHE A 131 -4.17 1.91 29.58
C PHE A 131 -3.90 1.02 28.36
N PHE A 132 -2.83 1.28 27.60
CA PHE A 132 -2.48 0.50 26.42
C PHE A 132 -2.25 -0.98 26.71
N ASP A 133 -1.69 -1.33 27.87
CA ASP A 133 -1.46 -2.72 28.27
C ASP A 133 -2.75 -3.47 28.60
N THR A 134 -3.85 -2.76 28.86
CA THR A 134 -5.15 -3.36 29.17
C THR A 134 -6.06 -3.55 27.97
N ILE A 135 -5.77 -2.89 26.83
CA ILE A 135 -6.67 -2.95 25.68
C ILE A 135 -6.55 -4.30 24.96
N ASN A 136 -7.65 -4.73 24.37
CA ASN A 136 -7.64 -5.82 23.40
C ASN A 136 -6.98 -5.34 22.09
N ARG A 137 -6.04 -6.14 21.58
CA ARG A 137 -5.29 -5.87 20.33
C ARG A 137 -5.45 -6.97 19.30
N THR A 138 -6.47 -7.83 19.46
CA THR A 138 -6.72 -8.99 18.60
C THR A 138 -7.28 -8.58 17.23
N PHE A 139 -6.87 -9.29 16.19
CA PHE A 139 -7.46 -9.19 14.85
C PHE A 139 -7.51 -10.55 14.15
N LEU A 140 -8.72 -11.09 14.01
CA LEU A 140 -9.03 -12.40 13.46
C LEU A 140 -8.22 -13.51 14.13
N TRP A 141 -7.19 -14.04 13.46
CA TRP A 141 -6.28 -15.06 13.97
C TRP A 141 -5.05 -14.48 14.69
N ILE A 142 -4.84 -13.17 14.62
CA ILE A 142 -3.70 -12.46 15.23
C ILE A 142 -4.06 -12.08 16.65
N LYS A 143 -3.28 -12.54 17.62
CA LYS A 143 -3.55 -12.32 19.04
C LYS A 143 -3.24 -10.89 19.49
N ASP A 144 -2.22 -10.29 18.91
CA ASP A 144 -1.80 -8.95 19.25
C ASP A 144 -1.18 -8.22 18.05
N LEU A 145 -1.84 -7.12 17.64
CA LEU A 145 -1.41 -6.26 16.53
C LEU A 145 -0.10 -5.48 16.82
N GLY A 146 0.34 -5.38 18.08
CA GLY A 146 1.60 -4.75 18.47
C GLY A 146 2.84 -5.60 18.15
N TYR A 147 2.66 -6.89 17.88
CA TYR A 147 3.75 -7.81 17.56
C TYR A 147 3.69 -8.27 16.10
N PRO A 148 4.82 -8.69 15.50
CA PRO A 148 4.82 -9.35 14.20
C PRO A 148 3.97 -10.63 14.20
N GLU A 149 3.45 -11.03 13.04
CA GLU A 149 2.55 -12.20 12.92
C GLU A 149 3.25 -13.52 13.31
N ASN A 150 4.56 -13.62 13.11
CA ASN A 150 5.37 -14.78 13.46
C ASN A 150 6.01 -14.71 14.88
N PHE A 151 5.60 -13.74 15.69
CA PHE A 151 6.10 -13.62 17.06
C PHE A 151 5.65 -14.81 17.93
N ILE A 152 6.54 -15.26 18.82
CA ILE A 152 6.26 -16.32 19.80
C ILE A 152 6.27 -15.68 21.19
N PHE A 153 5.15 -15.76 21.88
CA PHE A 153 5.02 -15.30 23.25
C PHE A 153 5.74 -16.26 24.23
N GLU A 154 6.03 -15.79 25.43
CA GLU A 154 6.75 -16.55 26.46
C GLU A 154 6.07 -17.88 26.82
N ASN A 155 4.74 -17.94 26.72
CA ASN A 155 3.94 -19.15 26.93
C ASN A 155 3.94 -20.12 25.73
N GLY A 156 4.81 -19.92 24.73
CA GLY A 156 4.95 -20.76 23.55
C GLY A 156 3.85 -20.57 22.49
N ILE A 157 2.91 -19.65 22.73
CA ILE A 157 1.86 -19.33 21.79
C ILE A 157 2.42 -18.47 20.65
N VAL A 158 2.06 -18.81 19.42
CA VAL A 158 2.37 -17.99 18.24
C VAL A 158 1.30 -16.91 18.05
N ASN A 159 1.71 -15.71 17.62
CA ASN A 159 0.81 -14.59 17.40
C ASN A 159 -0.20 -14.84 16.25
N GLY A 160 0.27 -15.38 15.13
CA GLY A 160 -0.55 -15.79 13.98
C GLY A 160 -0.91 -17.28 13.97
N ILE A 161 -1.12 -17.81 12.76
CA ILE A 161 -1.48 -19.22 12.56
C ILE A 161 -0.23 -20.09 12.67
N SER A 162 -0.12 -20.89 13.73
CA SER A 162 1.02 -21.79 13.93
C SER A 162 1.11 -22.83 12.80
N ILE A 163 2.33 -23.01 12.26
CA ILE A 163 2.66 -24.04 11.27
C ILE A 163 3.48 -25.19 11.88
N GLY A 164 3.46 -25.31 13.20
CA GLY A 164 4.26 -26.26 13.97
C GLY A 164 5.34 -25.59 14.80
N SER A 165 6.10 -26.42 15.52
CA SER A 165 7.13 -26.01 16.48
C SER A 165 8.53 -25.84 15.87
N VAL A 166 8.73 -26.24 14.60
CA VAL A 166 9.99 -26.05 13.90
C VAL A 166 9.94 -24.76 13.08
N PRO A 167 10.80 -23.76 13.37
CA PRO A 167 10.84 -22.54 12.57
C PRO A 167 11.32 -22.84 11.15
N VAL A 168 10.53 -22.43 10.16
CA VAL A 168 10.91 -22.48 8.75
C VAL A 168 11.84 -21.30 8.45
N PRO A 169 12.92 -21.47 7.68
CA PRO A 169 13.78 -20.36 7.26
C PRO A 169 12.95 -19.20 6.68
N PHE A 170 13.27 -17.97 7.07
CA PHE A 170 12.64 -16.71 6.64
C PHE A 170 11.18 -16.47 7.07
N ILE A 171 10.39 -17.52 7.32
CA ILE A 171 8.96 -17.42 7.65
C ILE A 171 8.71 -17.55 9.16
N GLY A 172 9.54 -18.32 9.87
CA GLY A 172 9.39 -18.58 11.30
C GLY A 172 8.39 -19.71 11.58
N THR A 173 7.65 -19.61 12.68
CA THR A 173 6.71 -20.64 13.16
C THR A 173 5.24 -20.31 12.89
N ALA A 174 4.96 -19.21 12.19
CA ALA A 174 3.61 -18.81 11.80
C ALA A 174 3.48 -18.70 10.28
N LEU A 175 2.29 -18.96 9.77
CA LEU A 175 1.91 -18.60 8.42
C LEU A 175 1.75 -17.07 8.34
N PRO A 176 2.52 -16.36 7.49
CA PRO A 176 2.53 -14.91 7.46
C PRO A 176 1.42 -14.39 6.53
N VAL A 177 0.16 -14.60 6.93
CA VAL A 177 -1.01 -14.40 6.07
C VAL A 177 -1.15 -12.94 5.64
N LEU A 178 -1.02 -11.98 6.56
CA LEU A 178 -1.14 -10.56 6.21
C LEU A 178 0.01 -10.09 5.33
N ALA A 179 1.23 -10.59 5.58
CA ALA A 179 2.38 -10.29 4.75
C ALA A 179 2.18 -10.84 3.33
N ALA A 180 1.71 -12.08 3.20
CA ALA A 180 1.43 -12.72 1.91
C ALA A 180 0.37 -11.94 1.12
N ILE A 181 -0.72 -11.54 1.78
CA ILE A 181 -1.76 -10.70 1.15
C ILE A 181 -1.19 -9.34 0.74
N SER A 182 -0.37 -8.70 1.58
CA SER A 182 0.26 -7.42 1.28
C SER A 182 1.19 -7.52 0.07
N GLY A 183 2.04 -8.55 0.00
CA GLY A 183 2.90 -8.82 -1.13
C GLY A 183 2.11 -9.09 -2.41
N LEU A 184 1.13 -10.01 -2.36
CA LEU A 184 0.30 -10.37 -3.51
C LEU A 184 -0.48 -9.17 -4.06
N THR A 185 -1.15 -8.42 -3.18
CA THR A 185 -1.92 -7.23 -3.60
C THR A 185 -1.01 -6.14 -4.15
N THR A 186 0.18 -5.95 -3.60
CA THR A 186 1.18 -5.01 -4.13
C THR A 186 1.65 -5.45 -5.52
N TYR A 187 1.90 -6.75 -5.74
CA TYR A 187 2.27 -7.29 -7.04
C TYR A 187 1.17 -7.09 -8.08
N LEU A 188 -0.08 -7.42 -7.75
CA LEU A 188 -1.24 -7.22 -8.63
C LEU A 188 -1.42 -5.76 -8.99
N THR A 189 -1.37 -4.86 -8.00
CA THR A 189 -1.49 -3.42 -8.21
C THR A 189 -0.37 -2.90 -9.11
N THR A 190 0.87 -3.31 -8.87
CA THR A 190 2.03 -2.89 -9.67
C THR A 190 1.94 -3.38 -11.11
N LYS A 191 1.44 -4.60 -11.32
CA LYS A 191 1.20 -5.16 -12.66
C LYS A 191 0.09 -4.41 -13.40
N MET A 192 -0.98 -4.01 -12.71
CA MET A 192 -2.08 -3.24 -13.31
C MET A 192 -1.64 -1.82 -13.73
N THR A 193 -0.71 -1.22 -12.99
CA THR A 193 -0.19 0.14 -13.26
C THR A 193 1.13 0.14 -14.01
N ALA A 194 1.60 -1.01 -14.49
CA ALA A 194 2.85 -1.13 -15.23
C ALA A 194 2.78 -0.33 -16.54
N GLN A 195 3.85 0.42 -16.83
CA GLN A 195 4.04 1.11 -18.09
C GLN A 195 4.77 0.19 -19.10
N PRO A 196 4.72 0.46 -20.41
CA PRO A 196 5.58 -0.25 -21.36
C PRO A 196 7.04 0.16 -21.16
N SER A 197 7.93 -0.82 -21.25
CA SER A 197 9.36 -0.61 -21.29
C SER A 197 9.83 -0.27 -22.71
N LEU A 198 10.72 0.73 -22.83
CA LEU A 198 11.20 1.23 -24.12
C LEU A 198 12.42 0.48 -24.64
N ASN A 199 13.21 -0.08 -23.72
CA ASN A 199 14.42 -0.84 -24.01
C ASN A 199 14.59 -1.94 -22.96
N GLU A 200 15.43 -2.93 -23.24
CA GLU A 200 15.71 -4.05 -22.33
C GLU A 200 16.20 -3.56 -20.95
N GLN A 201 16.89 -2.42 -20.89
CA GLN A 201 17.34 -1.81 -19.65
C GLN A 201 16.18 -1.26 -18.80
N GLN A 202 15.19 -0.61 -19.41
CA GLN A 202 14.00 -0.13 -18.70
C GLN A 202 13.06 -1.29 -18.37
N GLU A 203 12.97 -2.31 -19.23
CA GLU A 203 12.19 -3.52 -18.96
C GLU A 203 12.75 -4.27 -17.75
N SER A 204 14.06 -4.52 -17.73
CA SER A 204 14.72 -5.17 -16.60
C SER A 204 14.58 -4.35 -15.32
N THR A 205 14.71 -3.02 -15.39
CA THR A 205 14.48 -2.13 -14.26
C THR A 205 13.05 -2.23 -13.74
N GLN A 206 12.05 -2.15 -14.62
CA GLN A 206 10.64 -2.21 -14.27
C GLN A 206 10.23 -3.59 -13.75
N ARG A 207 10.75 -4.66 -14.37
CA ARG A 207 10.54 -6.03 -13.94
C ARG A 207 11.12 -6.22 -12.55
N THR A 208 12.35 -5.75 -12.30
CA THR A 208 13.00 -5.77 -10.98
C THR A 208 12.15 -5.01 -9.97
N MET A 209 11.71 -3.78 -10.26
CA MET A 209 10.83 -3.03 -9.36
C MET A 209 9.51 -3.75 -9.08
N SER A 210 8.89 -4.34 -10.10
CA SER A 210 7.60 -5.04 -9.96
C SER A 210 7.66 -6.33 -9.15
N MET A 211 8.84 -6.96 -9.04
CA MET A 211 9.04 -8.14 -8.21
C MET A 211 9.65 -7.82 -6.85
N MET A 212 10.63 -6.91 -6.81
CA MET A 212 11.36 -6.56 -5.60
C MET A 212 10.47 -5.85 -4.58
N MET A 213 9.62 -4.91 -5.01
CA MET A 213 8.73 -4.18 -4.10
C MET A 213 7.79 -5.13 -3.34
N PRO A 214 7.01 -6.03 -3.99
CA PRO A 214 6.20 -7.03 -3.29
C PRO A 214 6.98 -7.88 -2.30
N ILE A 215 8.18 -8.33 -2.66
CA ILE A 215 9.04 -9.16 -1.79
C ILE A 215 9.49 -8.35 -0.57
N MET A 216 9.92 -7.11 -0.78
CA MET A 216 10.31 -6.21 0.30
C MET A 216 9.13 -5.95 1.25
N ILE A 217 7.94 -5.69 0.73
CA ILE A 217 6.73 -5.50 1.55
C ILE A 217 6.36 -6.77 2.32
N PHE A 218 6.50 -7.94 1.70
CA PHE A 218 6.30 -9.23 2.37
C PHE A 218 7.27 -9.37 3.56
N ILE A 219 8.57 -9.19 3.34
CA ILE A 219 9.60 -9.30 4.40
C ILE A 219 9.37 -8.23 5.49
N PHE A 220 9.11 -6.99 5.10
CA PHE A 220 8.85 -5.90 6.03
C PHE A 220 7.63 -6.19 6.89
N SER A 221 6.53 -6.67 6.30
CA SER A 221 5.31 -7.02 7.05
C SER A 221 5.52 -8.17 8.05
N MET A 222 6.52 -9.02 7.86
CA MET A 222 6.90 -10.06 8.81
C MET A 222 7.82 -9.56 9.94
N GLN A 223 8.47 -8.41 9.76
CA GLN A 223 9.41 -7.85 10.76
C GLN A 223 8.77 -6.79 11.65
N PHE A 224 7.70 -6.15 11.18
CA PHE A 224 7.03 -5.06 11.87
C PHE A 224 5.71 -5.52 12.52
N PRO A 225 5.14 -4.72 13.45
CA PRO A 225 3.88 -5.03 14.09
C PRO A 225 2.78 -5.37 13.08
N ALA A 226 1.98 -6.40 13.37
CA ALA A 226 0.91 -6.86 12.48
C ALA A 226 -0.14 -5.77 12.19
N GLY A 227 -0.30 -4.77 13.07
CA GLY A 227 -1.11 -3.58 12.79
C GLY A 227 -0.68 -2.85 11.52
N LEU A 228 0.63 -2.81 11.23
CA LEU A 228 1.15 -2.14 10.04
C LEU A 228 0.90 -2.96 8.78
N ALA A 229 0.98 -4.29 8.87
CA ALA A 229 0.58 -5.19 7.81
C ALA A 229 -0.93 -5.06 7.53
N LEU A 230 -1.76 -4.96 8.57
CA LEU A 230 -3.20 -4.71 8.44
C LEU A 230 -3.49 -3.41 7.70
N TYR A 231 -2.83 -2.31 8.08
CA TYR A 231 -2.89 -1.04 7.35
C TYR A 231 -2.55 -1.24 5.86
N TRP A 232 -1.49 -1.98 5.56
CA TRP A 232 -1.05 -2.22 4.19
C TRP A 232 -2.10 -2.98 3.36
N VAL A 233 -2.66 -4.04 3.93
CA VAL A 233 -3.73 -4.84 3.29
C VAL A 233 -4.95 -3.98 2.99
N VAL A 234 -5.43 -3.21 3.98
CA VAL A 234 -6.62 -2.35 3.81
C VAL A 234 -6.35 -1.25 2.78
N SER A 235 -5.16 -0.64 2.84
CA SER A 235 -4.71 0.38 1.88
C SER A 235 -4.70 -0.16 0.45
N ASN A 236 -4.13 -1.34 0.23
CA ASN A 236 -4.05 -1.98 -1.07
C ASN A 236 -5.42 -2.43 -1.58
N LEU A 237 -6.27 -2.99 -0.71
CA LEU A 237 -7.63 -3.38 -1.06
C LEU A 237 -8.44 -2.17 -1.54
N PHE A 238 -8.37 -1.05 -0.82
CA PHE A 238 -9.00 0.19 -1.24
C PHE A 238 -8.47 0.64 -2.61
N GLN A 239 -7.14 0.64 -2.80
CA GLN A 239 -6.53 1.05 -4.05
C GLN A 239 -6.92 0.15 -5.22
N PHE A 240 -7.01 -1.16 -4.99
CA PHE A 240 -7.46 -2.12 -5.99
C PHE A 240 -8.91 -1.86 -6.41
N ILE A 241 -9.82 -1.68 -5.44
CA ILE A 241 -11.23 -1.34 -5.70
C ILE A 241 -11.32 -0.02 -6.48
N GLN A 242 -10.57 1.00 -6.05
CA GLN A 242 -10.51 2.29 -6.74
C GLN A 242 -10.05 2.13 -8.20
N GLN A 243 -8.95 1.40 -8.45
CA GLN A 243 -8.43 1.18 -9.80
C GLN A 243 -9.42 0.41 -10.66
N PHE A 244 -10.03 -0.64 -10.11
CA PHE A 244 -11.05 -1.43 -10.80
C PHE A 244 -12.23 -0.56 -11.27
N ILE A 245 -12.76 0.30 -10.39
CA ILE A 245 -13.85 1.22 -10.72
C ILE A 245 -13.44 2.20 -11.83
N VAL A 246 -12.27 2.85 -11.72
CA VAL A 246 -11.82 3.86 -12.69
C VAL A 246 -11.52 3.25 -14.06
N LEU A 247 -10.90 2.07 -14.10
CA LEU A 247 -10.56 1.41 -15.36
C LEU A 247 -11.81 0.93 -16.09
N ASN A 248 -12.80 0.40 -15.38
CA ASN A 248 -14.06 -0.07 -15.96
C ASN A 248 -15.03 1.06 -16.34
N SER A 249 -15.13 2.12 -15.53
CA SER A 249 -16.02 3.26 -15.82
C SER A 249 -15.75 3.91 -17.19
N SER A 250 -14.50 3.91 -17.65
CA SER A 250 -14.17 4.51 -18.94
C SER A 250 -14.34 3.56 -20.14
N LYS A 251 -14.60 2.26 -19.96
CA LYS A 251 -15.08 1.41 -21.07
C LYS A 251 -16.50 1.80 -21.47
N ASN A 252 -17.37 2.02 -20.49
CA ASN A 252 -18.78 2.36 -20.72
C ASN A 252 -18.96 3.70 -21.45
N SER A 253 -18.16 4.73 -21.12
CA SER A 253 -18.24 6.01 -21.85
C SER A 253 -17.80 5.95 -23.32
N LYS A 254 -17.04 4.93 -23.76
CA LYS A 254 -16.71 4.72 -25.18
C LYS A 254 -17.78 3.92 -25.93
N GLU A 255 -18.65 3.21 -25.23
CA GLU A 255 -19.82 2.51 -25.79
C GLU A 255 -21.03 3.45 -25.92
N GLU A 256 -21.20 4.42 -25.02
CA GLU A 256 -22.28 5.43 -25.10
C GLU A 256 -22.08 6.49 -26.21
N LEU A 257 -20.88 6.57 -26.79
CA LEU A 257 -20.55 7.48 -27.90
C LEU A 257 -20.45 6.79 -29.26
N LYS A 258 -20.84 5.51 -29.34
CA LYS A 258 -21.01 4.76 -30.59
C LYS A 258 -22.48 4.56 -30.91
#